data_AF-A0A813A022-F1
#
_entry.id   AF-A0A813A022-F1
#
_cell.length_a   1.000
_cell.length_b   1.000
_cell.length_c   1.000
_cell.angle_alpha   90.00
_cell.angle_beta   90.00
_cell.angle_gamma   90.00
#
_symmetry.space_group_name_H-M   'P 1'
#
loop_
_entity.id
_entity.type
_entity.pdbx_description
1 polymer ?
#
loop_
_entity_poly.entity_id
_entity_poly.type
_entity_poly.pdbx_seq_one_letter_code
_entity_poly.pdbx_strand_id
1 'polypeptide(L)'
;AGSTVVVQEWDWSRFAVLEVFQAAPRNGGHVELLQDAQSKEFLVAKVMPLCWTCADHETFVKTYPGETEMPWRDVCITQYLDQRLGEPHVCKFLGIFRRLSKGQDAGGRPCDALQEGEHCLVLSYCRGGDLFTWLERSRSIDVVASREQLARPLIHQTLK
;
A
#
# COMPACT_ATOMS: atom_id res chain seq x y z
N ALA A 1 -13.92 -21.56 1.58
CA ALA A 1 -12.61 -21.70 2.23
C ALA A 1 -11.97 -20.32 2.26
N GLY A 2 -11.62 -19.81 3.44
CA GLY A 2 -10.93 -18.52 3.55
C GLY A 2 -9.55 -18.64 2.93
N SER A 3 -9.20 -17.74 2.01
CA SER A 3 -7.84 -17.67 1.48
C SER A 3 -6.91 -17.20 2.60
N THR A 4 -5.99 -18.06 3.04
CA THR A 4 -4.93 -17.67 3.95
C THR A 4 -3.89 -16.87 3.16
N VAL A 5 -3.63 -15.64 3.58
CA VAL A 5 -2.53 -14.83 3.05
C VAL A 5 -1.21 -15.48 3.47
N VAL A 6 -0.34 -15.76 2.50
CA VAL A 6 1.01 -16.29 2.73
C VAL A 6 2.02 -15.17 2.54
N VAL A 7 2.80 -14.89 3.58
CA VAL A 7 3.92 -13.95 3.51
C VAL A 7 5.11 -14.63 2.84
N GLN A 8 5.59 -14.03 1.74
CA GLN A 8 6.74 -14.51 0.98
C GLN A 8 8.01 -13.73 1.40
N GLU A 9 9.20 -14.23 1.08
CA GLU A 9 10.42 -13.46 1.27
C GLU A 9 10.64 -12.47 0.12
N TRP A 10 11.18 -11.30 0.42
CA TRP A 10 11.47 -10.28 -0.58
C TRP A 10 12.62 -10.69 -1.50
N ASP A 11 12.37 -10.65 -2.81
CA ASP A 11 13.38 -10.91 -3.83
C ASP A 11 14.00 -9.61 -4.34
N TRP A 12 15.21 -9.32 -3.85
CA TRP A 12 16.00 -8.15 -4.25
C TRP A 12 16.47 -8.17 -5.71
N SER A 13 16.43 -9.32 -6.38
CA SER A 13 16.73 -9.43 -7.81
C SER A 13 15.53 -9.11 -8.70
N ARG A 14 14.32 -9.24 -8.15
CA ARG A 14 13.06 -8.99 -8.85
C ARG A 14 12.56 -7.56 -8.65
N PHE A 15 12.48 -7.09 -7.41
CA PHE A 15 11.86 -5.80 -7.10
C PHE A 15 12.90 -4.69 -6.98
N ALA A 16 13.06 -3.93 -8.06
CA ALA A 16 13.91 -2.74 -8.07
C ALA A 16 13.13 -1.55 -7.49
N VAL A 17 13.55 -1.04 -6.33
CA VAL A 17 12.99 0.17 -5.73
C VAL A 17 13.48 1.39 -6.52
N LEU A 18 12.56 2.17 -7.07
CA LEU A 18 12.87 3.36 -7.86
C LEU A 18 12.84 4.64 -7.01
N GLU A 19 11.79 4.81 -6.21
CA GLU A 19 11.62 5.98 -5.34
C GLU A 19 10.63 5.72 -4.20
N VAL A 20 10.69 6.56 -3.16
CA VAL A 20 9.65 6.63 -2.13
C VAL A 20 8.62 7.67 -2.57
N PHE A 21 7.40 7.22 -2.88
CA PHE A 21 6.31 8.06 -3.37
C PHE A 21 5.66 8.88 -2.26
N GLN A 22 5.41 8.26 -1.11
CA GLN A 22 4.58 8.86 -0.07
C GLN A 22 4.95 8.32 1.31
N ALA A 23 5.13 9.20 2.28
CA ALA A 23 5.28 8.80 3.67
C ALA A 23 3.91 8.43 4.28
N ALA A 24 3.88 7.43 5.17
CA ALA A 24 2.71 7.06 5.97
C ALA A 24 3.01 7.28 7.46
N PRO A 25 3.02 8.54 7.95
CA PRO A 25 3.46 8.87 9.30
C PRO A 25 2.62 8.22 10.40
N ARG A 26 1.35 7.88 10.12
CA ARG A 26 0.44 7.24 11.08
C ARG A 26 0.90 5.84 11.52
N ASN A 27 1.61 5.11 10.65
CA ASN A 27 2.07 3.75 10.94
C ASN A 27 3.60 3.58 10.82
N GLY A 28 4.33 4.70 10.69
CA GLY A 28 5.78 4.69 10.48
C GLY A 28 6.23 4.08 9.16
N GLY A 29 5.30 3.77 8.25
CA GLY A 29 5.58 3.20 6.95
C GLY A 29 5.65 4.22 5.83
N HIS A 30 5.62 3.73 4.60
CA HIS A 30 5.69 4.53 3.37
C HIS A 30 5.23 3.72 2.16
N VAL A 31 5.12 4.39 1.02
CA VAL A 31 4.82 3.79 -0.28
C VAL A 31 6.03 3.96 -1.18
N GLU A 32 6.44 2.87 -1.83
CA GLU A 32 7.54 2.86 -2.79
C GLU A 32 7.04 2.57 -4.21
N LEU A 33 7.63 3.25 -5.19
CA LEU A 33 7.56 2.84 -6.60
C LEU A 33 8.56 1.72 -6.82
N LEU A 34 8.11 0.64 -7.46
CA LEU A 34 8.96 -0.45 -7.88
C LEU A 34 8.91 -0.64 -9.39
N GLN A 35 9.96 -1.24 -9.92
CA GLN A 35 9.92 -1.92 -11.21
C GLN A 35 10.16 -3.41 -11.02
N ASP A 36 9.27 -4.24 -11.57
CA ASP A 36 9.52 -5.69 -11.64
C ASP A 36 10.58 -5.94 -12.73
N ALA A 37 11.73 -6.47 -12.33
CA ALA A 37 12.83 -6.75 -13.24
C ALA A 37 12.46 -7.78 -14.32
N GLN A 38 11.47 -8.64 -14.06
CA GLN A 38 11.03 -9.70 -14.97
C GLN A 38 10.04 -9.16 -16.00
N SER A 39 8.93 -8.56 -15.56
CA SER A 39 7.88 -8.06 -16.47
C SER A 39 8.15 -6.65 -17.01
N LYS A 40 9.08 -5.90 -16.40
CA LYS A 40 9.34 -4.46 -16.62
C LYS A 40 8.17 -3.55 -16.25
N GLU A 41 7.10 -4.10 -15.66
CA GLU A 41 5.95 -3.31 -15.20
C GLU A 41 6.29 -2.51 -13.95
N PHE A 42 5.61 -1.37 -13.81
CA PHE A 42 5.63 -0.59 -12.58
C PHE A 42 4.68 -1.19 -11.55
N LEU A 43 5.14 -1.26 -10.31
CA LEU A 43 4.39 -1.73 -9.16
C LEU A 43 4.50 -0.73 -8.02
N VAL A 44 3.71 -0.92 -6.98
CA VAL A 44 3.83 -0.17 -5.72
C VAL A 44 3.93 -1.12 -4.55
N ALA A 45 4.76 -0.77 -3.57
CA ALA A 45 4.76 -1.42 -2.27
C ALA A 45 4.23 -0.46 -1.21
N LYS A 46 3.17 -0.85 -0.49
CA LYS A 46 2.86 -0.27 0.83
C LYS A 46 3.77 -0.98 1.84
N VAL A 47 4.77 -0.26 2.31
CA VAL A 47 5.80 -0.72 3.24
C VAL A 47 5.36 -0.38 4.65
N MET A 48 5.35 -1.38 5.52
CA MET A 48 4.88 -1.28 6.90
C MET A 48 5.89 -1.97 7.83
N PRO A 49 6.36 -1.31 8.91
CA PRO A 49 7.30 -1.93 9.85
C PRO A 49 6.71 -3.17 10.53
N LEU A 50 7.53 -4.22 10.74
CA LEU A 50 7.10 -5.45 11.43
C LEU A 50 6.59 -5.18 12.84
N CYS A 51 7.24 -4.28 13.57
CA CYS A 51 6.82 -3.85 14.91
C CYS A 51 5.41 -3.27 14.94
N TRP A 52 4.99 -2.61 13.85
CA TRP A 52 3.65 -2.05 13.74
C TRP A 52 2.66 -3.11 13.23
N THR A 53 2.99 -3.88 12.19
CA THR A 53 2.07 -4.90 11.66
C THR A 53 1.87 -6.09 12.58
N CYS A 54 2.79 -6.34 13.52
CA CYS A 54 2.87 -7.56 14.31
C CYS A 54 3.03 -8.82 13.43
N ALA A 55 2.94 -10.00 14.05
CA ALA A 55 3.03 -11.29 13.36
C ALA A 55 1.71 -11.69 12.65
N ASP A 56 0.57 -11.26 13.18
CA ASP A 56 -0.76 -11.67 12.70
C ASP A 56 -1.86 -10.69 13.15
N HIS A 57 -3.08 -10.92 12.66
CA HIS A 57 -4.26 -10.08 12.94
C HIS A 57 -4.62 -10.03 14.42
N GLU A 58 -4.60 -11.17 15.11
CA GLU A 58 -5.00 -11.26 16.51
C GLU A 58 -4.04 -10.46 17.40
N THR A 59 -2.74 -10.61 17.15
CA THR A 59 -1.68 -9.87 17.82
C THR A 59 -1.79 -8.38 17.53
N PHE A 60 -2.05 -7.99 16.28
CA PHE A 60 -2.24 -6.58 15.91
C PHE A 60 -3.42 -5.94 16.67
N VAL A 61 -4.60 -6.58 16.64
CA VAL A 61 -5.81 -6.06 17.32
C VAL A 61 -5.61 -5.95 18.83
N LYS A 62 -4.89 -6.90 19.42
CA LYS A 62 -4.56 -6.85 20.86
C LYS A 62 -3.56 -5.73 21.18
N THR A 63 -2.56 -5.51 20.32
CA THR A 63 -1.49 -4.53 20.54
C THR A 63 -1.98 -3.11 20.29
N TYR A 64 -2.81 -2.93 19.25
CA TYR A 64 -3.28 -1.64 18.78
C TYR A 64 -4.82 -1.59 18.68
N PRO A 65 -5.56 -1.75 19.79
CA PRO A 65 -7.02 -1.85 19.76
C PRO A 65 -7.74 -0.56 19.32
N GLY A 66 -7.05 0.59 19.40
CA GLY A 66 -7.56 1.89 18.97
C GLY A 66 -7.20 2.26 17.53
N GLU A 67 -6.39 1.44 16.84
CA GLU A 67 -6.05 1.72 15.45
C GLU A 67 -7.23 1.49 14.53
N THR A 68 -7.37 2.39 13.55
CA THR A 68 -8.42 2.28 12.54
C THR A 68 -7.98 1.47 11.34
N GLU A 69 -6.67 1.38 11.08
CA GLU A 69 -6.12 0.51 10.05
C GLU A 69 -6.02 -0.94 10.54
N MET A 70 -6.25 -1.89 9.63
CA MET A 70 -6.24 -3.32 9.94
C MET A 70 -5.41 -4.05 8.89
N PRO A 71 -4.06 -3.99 8.96
CA PRO A 71 -3.18 -4.34 7.84
C PRO A 71 -3.44 -5.75 7.30
N TRP A 72 -3.58 -6.73 8.17
CA TRP A 72 -3.87 -8.11 7.79
C TRP A 72 -5.24 -8.28 7.12
N ARG A 73 -6.25 -7.55 7.60
CA ARG A 73 -7.59 -7.56 7.00
C ARG A 73 -7.56 -6.89 5.63
N ASP A 74 -6.88 -5.76 5.51
CA ASP A 74 -6.75 -5.00 4.26
C ASP A 74 -6.06 -5.84 3.18
N VAL A 75 -5.01 -6.57 3.55
CA VAL A 75 -4.30 -7.52 2.66
C VAL A 75 -5.23 -8.64 2.21
N CYS A 76 -5.93 -9.31 3.15
CA CYS A 76 -6.88 -10.38 2.84
C CYS A 76 -8.01 -9.93 1.91
N ILE A 77 -8.61 -8.75 2.17
CA ILE A 77 -9.69 -8.20 1.35
C ILE A 77 -9.16 -7.89 -0.05
N THR A 78 -7.99 -7.25 -0.16
CA THR A 78 -7.38 -6.92 -1.45
C THR A 78 -7.11 -8.18 -2.28
N GLN A 79 -6.52 -9.21 -1.67
CA GLN A 79 -6.31 -10.50 -2.32
C GLN A 79 -7.63 -11.13 -2.78
N TYR A 80 -8.66 -11.10 -1.94
CA TYR A 80 -9.95 -11.71 -2.25
C TYR A 80 -10.66 -11.00 -3.42
N LEU A 81 -10.70 -9.67 -3.42
CA LEU A 81 -11.33 -8.88 -4.48
C LEU A 81 -10.65 -9.12 -5.83
N ASP A 82 -9.32 -9.14 -5.87
CA ASP A 82 -8.57 -9.37 -7.10
C ASP A 82 -8.58 -10.85 -7.51
N GLN A 83 -8.02 -11.74 -6.70
CA GLN A 83 -7.74 -13.12 -7.12
C GLN A 83 -8.95 -14.04 -7.05
N ARG A 84 -9.91 -13.76 -6.15
CA ARG A 84 -11.08 -14.64 -5.99
C ARG A 84 -12.30 -14.13 -6.73
N LEU A 85 -12.60 -12.84 -6.65
CA LEU A 85 -13.74 -12.26 -7.37
C LEU A 85 -13.38 -11.79 -8.78
N GLY A 86 -12.11 -11.46 -9.05
CA GLY A 86 -11.71 -10.92 -10.36
C GLY A 86 -12.25 -9.52 -10.60
N GLU A 87 -12.39 -8.71 -9.54
CA GLU A 87 -12.96 -7.36 -9.64
C GLU A 87 -12.03 -6.44 -10.47
N PRO A 88 -12.44 -5.96 -11.66
CA PRO A 88 -11.55 -5.21 -12.54
C PRO A 88 -11.18 -3.81 -12.02
N HIS A 89 -11.89 -3.30 -11.01
CA HIS A 89 -11.66 -1.96 -10.46
C HIS A 89 -10.74 -1.93 -9.22
N VAL A 90 -10.17 -3.07 -8.81
CA VAL A 90 -9.14 -3.10 -7.76
C VAL A 90 -7.74 -3.18 -8.35
N CYS A 91 -6.75 -2.71 -7.59
CA CYS A 91 -5.35 -2.92 -7.95
C CYS A 91 -5.03 -4.42 -7.88
N LYS A 92 -4.33 -4.95 -8.88
CA LYS A 92 -3.95 -6.36 -8.91
C LYS A 92 -3.07 -6.68 -7.71
N PHE A 93 -3.40 -7.76 -7.01
CA PHE A 93 -2.69 -8.23 -5.84
C PHE A 93 -1.52 -9.12 -6.28
N LEU A 94 -0.30 -8.65 -6.05
CA LEU A 94 0.90 -9.42 -6.37
C LEU A 94 1.33 -10.31 -5.22
N GLY A 95 1.27 -9.78 -4.00
CA GLY A 95 1.63 -10.51 -2.79
C GLY A 95 1.95 -9.61 -1.61
N ILE A 96 2.15 -10.24 -0.46
CA ILE A 96 2.77 -9.62 0.71
C ILE A 96 4.13 -10.28 0.94
N PHE A 97 5.15 -9.45 1.14
CA PHE A 97 6.54 -9.88 1.23
C PHE A 97 7.14 -9.39 2.53
N ARG A 98 7.90 -10.23 3.21
CA ARG A 98 8.78 -9.84 4.30
C ARG A 98 10.10 -9.36 3.70
N ARG A 99 10.45 -8.12 3.99
CA ARG A 99 11.70 -7.51 3.57
C ARG A 99 12.54 -7.23 4.81
N LEU A 100 13.69 -7.88 4.88
CA LEU A 100 14.73 -7.55 5.85
C LEU A 100 15.67 -6.51 5.21
N SER A 101 16.22 -5.62 6.04
CA SER A 101 17.23 -4.66 5.59
C SER A 101 18.36 -5.38 4.87
N LYS A 102 18.75 -4.91 3.67
CA LYS A 102 20.03 -5.31 3.07
C LYS A 102 21.09 -4.94 4.11
N GLY A 103 21.85 -5.92 4.60
CA GLY A 103 22.84 -5.69 5.65
C GLY A 103 23.65 -4.43 5.37
N GLN A 104 23.69 -3.53 6.36
CA GLN A 104 24.27 -2.17 6.34
C GLN A 104 23.36 -1.07 5.79
N ASP A 105 22.51 -0.52 6.68
CA ASP A 105 22.44 0.91 7.03
C ASP A 105 21.25 1.12 7.97
N ALA A 106 21.45 0.79 9.25
CA ALA A 106 20.51 1.06 10.33
C ALA A 106 20.52 2.56 10.67
N GLY A 107 19.99 3.39 9.75
CA GLY A 107 19.63 4.78 10.01
C GLY A 107 18.36 4.81 10.86
N GLY A 108 18.54 4.75 12.18
CA GLY A 108 17.49 4.51 13.16
C GLY A 108 16.20 5.33 13.00
N ARG A 109 15.07 4.64 13.18
CA ARG A 109 13.74 5.18 13.48
C ARG A 109 12.98 4.20 14.39
N PRO A 110 11.94 4.65 15.11
CA PRO A 110 11.63 4.19 16.45
C PRO A 110 10.85 2.87 16.46
N CYS A 111 11.58 1.77 16.37
CA CYS A 111 11.21 0.48 16.92
C CYS A 111 12.51 -0.14 17.46
N ASP A 112 12.64 -0.26 18.78
CA ASP A 112 13.85 -0.77 19.44
C ASP A 112 14.28 -2.12 18.86
N ALA A 113 15.37 -2.11 18.09
CA ALA A 113 16.40 -3.11 17.78
C ALA A 113 16.08 -4.62 17.61
N LEU A 114 14.83 -5.09 17.71
CA LEU A 114 14.51 -6.52 17.80
C LEU A 114 13.69 -7.05 16.62
N GLN A 115 13.18 -6.19 15.73
CA GLN A 115 12.50 -6.59 14.49
C GLN A 115 12.92 -5.67 13.34
N GLU A 116 14.15 -5.82 12.86
CA GLU A 116 14.65 -5.13 11.66
C GLU A 116 14.01 -5.74 10.41
N GLY A 117 12.81 -5.30 10.08
CA GLY A 117 12.15 -5.70 8.85
C GLY A 117 10.80 -5.05 8.63
N GLU A 118 10.28 -5.29 7.44
CA GLU A 118 9.07 -4.67 6.94
C GLU A 118 8.19 -5.70 6.25
N HIS A 119 6.87 -5.56 6.39
CA HIS A 119 5.91 -6.16 5.48
C HIS A 119 5.64 -5.21 4.30
N CYS A 120 5.79 -5.72 3.10
CA CYS A 120 5.58 -5.00 1.84
C CYS A 120 4.38 -5.62 1.13
N LEU A 121 3.25 -4.93 1.12
CA LEU A 121 2.11 -5.28 0.26
C LEU A 121 2.36 -4.73 -1.14
N VAL A 122 2.56 -5.61 -2.12
CA VAL A 122 2.89 -5.25 -3.51
C VAL A 122 1.66 -5.37 -4.39
N LEU A 123 1.33 -4.27 -5.09
CA LEU A 123 0.17 -4.13 -5.95
C LEU A 123 0.57 -3.57 -7.33
N SER A 124 -0.30 -3.71 -8.32
CA SER A 124 -0.16 -3.01 -9.60
C SER A 124 -0.16 -1.50 -9.42
N TYR A 125 0.65 -0.79 -10.20
CA TYR A 125 0.70 0.67 -10.16
C TYR A 125 -0.43 1.33 -10.96
N CYS A 126 -1.09 2.31 -10.35
CA CYS A 126 -2.07 3.19 -11.01
C CYS A 126 -1.43 4.54 -11.38
N ARG A 127 -1.08 4.71 -12.66
CA ARG A 127 -0.39 5.92 -13.17
C ARG A 127 -1.21 7.22 -13.06
N GLY A 128 -2.54 7.13 -12.96
CA GLY A 128 -3.43 8.30 -12.95
C GLY A 128 -3.40 9.13 -11.65
N GLY A 129 -2.76 8.63 -10.59
CA GLY A 129 -2.85 9.21 -9.26
C GLY A 129 -4.20 8.92 -8.58
N ASP A 130 -4.46 9.61 -7.47
CA ASP A 130 -5.69 9.46 -6.70
C ASP A 130 -6.68 10.61 -6.93
N LEU A 131 -7.95 10.36 -6.58
CA LEU A 131 -9.03 11.32 -6.75
C LEU A 131 -8.80 12.61 -5.94
N PHE A 132 -8.20 12.55 -4.76
CA PHE A 132 -7.96 13.74 -3.93
C PHE A 132 -6.91 14.64 -4.57
N THR A 133 -5.78 14.08 -5.00
CA THR A 133 -4.75 14.82 -5.75
C THR A 133 -5.35 15.45 -7.01
N TRP A 134 -6.21 14.72 -7.73
CA TRP A 134 -6.90 15.27 -8.90
C TRP A 134 -7.86 16.42 -8.52
N LEU A 135 -8.62 16.30 -7.44
CA LEU A 135 -9.52 17.34 -6.96
C LEU A 135 -8.77 18.60 -6.51
N GLU A 136 -7.65 18.44 -5.83
CA GLU A 136 -6.81 19.57 -5.41
C GLU A 136 -6.23 20.31 -6.61
N ARG A 137 -5.73 19.58 -7.62
CA ARG A 137 -5.21 20.18 -8.86
C ARG A 137 -6.32 20.79 -9.73
N SER A 138 -7.49 20.18 -9.80
CA SER A 138 -8.60 20.70 -10.60
C SER A 138 -9.26 21.93 -9.98
N ARG A 139 -9.17 22.14 -8.66
CA ARG A 139 -9.54 23.42 -8.03
C ARG A 139 -8.69 24.60 -8.51
N SER A 140 -7.49 24.34 -9.01
CA SER A 140 -6.59 25.35 -9.57
C SER A 140 -6.70 25.54 -11.09
N ILE A 141 -7.50 24.72 -11.81
CA ILE A 141 -7.60 24.76 -13.29
C ILE A 141 -9.07 24.89 -13.69
N ASP A 142 -9.43 26.07 -14.19
CA ASP A 142 -10.80 26.45 -14.56
C ASP A 142 -11.26 25.91 -15.94
N VAL A 143 -10.69 24.81 -16.46
CA VAL A 143 -10.86 24.44 -17.87
C VAL A 143 -11.21 22.95 -18.08
N VAL A 144 -12.51 22.73 -18.33
CA VAL A 144 -13.16 21.82 -19.31
C VAL A 144 -12.69 20.36 -19.43
N ALA A 145 -13.55 19.42 -19.00
CA ALA A 145 -13.92 18.24 -19.79
C ALA A 145 -15.27 17.66 -19.33
N SER A 146 -16.23 17.55 -20.25
CA SER A 146 -17.67 17.35 -20.03
C SER A 146 -18.09 16.06 -19.30
N ARG A 147 -17.19 15.09 -19.10
CA ARG A 147 -17.52 13.83 -18.42
C ARG A 147 -17.56 13.97 -16.90
N GLU A 148 -16.78 14.88 -16.34
CA GLU A 148 -16.45 14.97 -14.90
C GLU A 148 -17.30 16.01 -14.15
N GLN A 149 -18.07 16.82 -14.88
CA GLN A 149 -19.00 17.80 -14.32
C GLN A 149 -20.13 17.13 -13.53
N LEU A 150 -20.52 15.91 -13.92
CA LEU A 150 -21.60 15.14 -13.30
C LEU A 150 -21.22 14.55 -11.94
N ALA A 151 -19.94 14.29 -11.68
CA ALA A 151 -19.48 13.73 -10.41
C ALA A 151 -19.23 14.80 -9.33
N ARG A 152 -18.98 16.05 -9.73
CA ARG A 152 -18.67 17.16 -8.81
C ARG A 152 -19.69 17.35 -7.67
N PRO A 153 -21.01 17.31 -7.90
CA PRO A 153 -21.99 17.51 -6.83
C PRO A 153 -21.93 16.44 -5.73
N LEU A 154 -21.70 15.18 -6.12
CA LEU A 154 -21.57 14.06 -5.18
C LEU A 154 -20.28 14.19 -4.37
N ILE A 155 -19.17 14.51 -5.04
CA ILE A 155 -17.86 14.71 -4.41
C ILE A 155 -17.88 15.84 -3.37
N HIS A 156 -18.58 16.95 -3.64
CA HIS A 156 -18.72 18.05 -2.69
C HIS A 156 -19.54 17.70 -1.43
N GLN A 157 -20.39 16.67 -1.50
CA GLN A 157 -21.18 16.23 -0.35
C GLN A 157 -20.39 15.30 0.58
N THR A 158 -19.43 14.54 0.04
CA THR A 158 -18.61 13.58 0.82
C THR A 158 -17.38 14.19 1.48
N LEU A 159 -16.97 15.40 1.07
CA LEU A 159 -15.81 16.11 1.63
C LEU A 159 -16.18 17.08 2.78
N LYS A 160 -17.38 16.94 3.36
CA LYS A 160 -17.78 17.60 4.61
C LYS A 160 -17.59 16.64 5.78
#